data_AF-A0A9P9UCB5-F1
#
_entry.id   AF-A0A9P9UCB5-F1
#
_cell.length_a   1.000
_cell.length_b   1.000
_cell.length_c   1.000
_cell.angle_alpha   90.00
_cell.angle_beta   90.00
_cell.angle_gamma   90.00
#
_symmetry.space_group_name_H-M   'P 1'
#
loop_
_entity.id
_entity.type
_entity.pdbx_description
1 polymer ?
#
loop_
_entity_poly.entity_id
_entity_poly.type
_entity_poly.pdbx_seq_one_letter_code
_entity_poly.pdbx_strand_id
1 'polypeptide(L)'
;MSTSTESLPITPQAFAAALEDLPVSALHLKVLEIYNSIAHLKYSNEQLRPFAEGIEAPLGSSSSTGESAQNQPDPDCVEAIRENEQVIVRMEERVQLVKNEVERRGLSWTEFESKEEVEAAAARNRARGPVETGEDSDNEEEQQQQPMTNGTSTTTTTTQHPAWMDGTFQTGVIRNGEIVMDDVAGSSRQQEQQGVGAATGAGAGGSLSDEELRRRIEEQLRDLGGEGDEEEGGMHL
;
A
#
# COMPACT_ATOMS: atom_id res chain seq x y z
N MET A 1 13.76 -17.81 -35.55
CA MET A 1 13.77 -16.78 -34.50
C MET A 1 13.12 -17.41 -33.29
N SER A 2 13.91 -17.81 -32.31
CA SER A 2 13.43 -18.45 -31.09
C SER A 2 12.83 -17.36 -30.20
N THR A 3 11.51 -17.23 -30.18
CA THR A 3 10.84 -16.40 -29.18
C THR A 3 10.98 -17.10 -27.83
N SER A 4 11.50 -16.35 -26.88
CA SER A 4 11.65 -16.60 -25.45
C SER A 4 10.88 -17.81 -24.92
N THR A 5 11.58 -18.66 -24.17
CA THR A 5 10.98 -19.54 -23.16
C THR A 5 10.24 -18.67 -22.14
N GLU A 6 9.02 -18.29 -22.50
CA GLU A 6 8.02 -17.73 -21.62
C GLU A 6 7.91 -18.68 -20.43
N SER A 7 8.09 -18.16 -19.22
CA SER A 7 7.97 -18.96 -17.99
C SER A 7 6.57 -19.59 -17.99
N LEU A 8 6.46 -20.85 -18.42
CA LEU A 8 5.16 -21.49 -18.57
C LEU A 8 4.45 -21.42 -17.21
N PRO A 9 3.21 -20.91 -17.15
CA PRO A 9 2.46 -20.89 -15.92
C PRO A 9 2.36 -22.31 -15.36
N ILE A 10 2.55 -22.49 -14.05
CA ILE A 10 2.29 -23.77 -13.39
C ILE A 10 0.86 -24.21 -13.69
N THR A 11 0.69 -25.46 -14.12
CA THR A 11 -0.62 -26.00 -14.45
C THR A 11 -1.50 -26.09 -13.19
N PRO A 12 -2.83 -25.96 -13.31
CA PRO A 12 -3.73 -26.10 -12.17
C PRO A 12 -3.54 -27.42 -11.41
N GLN A 13 -3.30 -28.52 -12.14
CA GLN A 13 -3.06 -29.84 -11.55
C GLN A 13 -1.75 -29.90 -10.75
N ALA A 14 -0.66 -29.33 -11.27
CA ALA A 14 0.61 -29.30 -10.55
C ALA A 14 0.52 -28.40 -9.31
N PHE A 15 -0.22 -27.30 -9.40
CA PHE A 15 -0.50 -26.43 -8.25
C PHE A 15 -1.29 -27.19 -7.17
N ALA A 16 -2.38 -27.87 -7.53
CA ALA A 16 -3.19 -28.64 -6.59
C ALA A 16 -2.39 -29.73 -5.86
N ALA A 17 -1.57 -30.50 -6.60
CA ALA A 17 -0.72 -31.52 -6.00
C ALA A 17 0.27 -30.94 -4.97
N ALA A 18 0.80 -29.73 -5.23
CA ALA A 18 1.70 -29.05 -4.29
C ALA A 18 1.00 -28.54 -3.03
N LEU A 19 -0.33 -28.34 -3.05
CA LEU A 19 -1.07 -27.89 -1.87
C LEU A 19 -1.16 -28.97 -0.79
N GLU A 20 -1.16 -30.25 -1.18
CA GLU A 20 -1.32 -31.39 -0.25
C GLU A 20 -0.23 -31.41 0.84
N ASP A 21 0.99 -31.01 0.48
CA ASP A 21 2.16 -31.00 1.39
C ASP A 21 2.30 -29.71 2.21
N LEU A 22 1.51 -28.68 1.92
CA LEU A 22 1.62 -27.38 2.59
C LEU A 22 0.92 -27.39 3.97
N PRO A 23 1.51 -26.79 5.02
CA PRO A 23 0.81 -26.57 6.29
C PRO A 23 -0.29 -25.52 6.14
N VAL A 24 -1.29 -25.55 7.02
CA VAL A 24 -2.45 -24.64 7.00
C VAL A 24 -2.06 -23.17 7.02
N SER A 25 -1.05 -22.80 7.82
CA SER A 25 -0.53 -21.43 7.86
C SER A 25 0.03 -20.98 6.51
N ALA A 26 0.67 -21.87 5.77
CA ALA A 26 1.16 -21.58 4.42
C ALA A 26 0.02 -21.43 3.41
N LEU A 27 -1.08 -22.18 3.58
CA LEU A 27 -2.28 -21.99 2.75
C LEU A 27 -2.87 -20.58 2.94
N HIS A 28 -2.94 -20.06 4.16
CA HIS A 28 -3.39 -18.67 4.40
C HIS A 28 -2.51 -17.66 3.69
N LEU A 29 -1.18 -17.79 3.85
CA LEU A 29 -0.24 -16.91 3.16
C LEU A 29 -0.43 -16.98 1.65
N LYS A 30 -0.73 -18.17 1.11
CA LYS A 30 -0.93 -18.33 -0.33
C LYS A 30 -2.21 -17.69 -0.84
N VAL A 31 -3.30 -17.76 -0.08
CA VAL A 31 -4.54 -17.01 -0.40
C VAL A 31 -4.27 -15.51 -0.41
N LEU A 32 -3.59 -14.98 0.60
CA LEU A 32 -3.26 -13.56 0.68
C LEU A 32 -2.37 -13.08 -0.48
N GLU A 33 -1.36 -13.86 -0.85
CA GLU A 33 -0.49 -13.58 -1.99
C GLU A 33 -1.28 -13.53 -3.31
N ILE A 34 -2.20 -14.48 -3.50
CA ILE A 34 -3.04 -14.54 -4.71
C ILE A 34 -4.00 -13.36 -4.75
N TYR A 35 -4.66 -13.02 -3.64
CA TYR A 35 -5.55 -11.86 -3.58
C TYR A 35 -4.82 -10.54 -3.79
N ASN A 36 -3.64 -10.38 -3.22
CA ASN A 36 -2.82 -9.21 -3.49
C ASN A 36 -2.45 -9.12 -4.99
N SER A 37 -2.07 -10.24 -5.60
CA SER A 37 -1.79 -10.30 -7.05
C SER A 37 -3.02 -9.91 -7.89
N ILE A 38 -4.21 -10.40 -7.54
CA ILE A 38 -5.48 -10.04 -8.20
C ILE A 38 -5.77 -8.55 -8.04
N ALA A 39 -5.61 -8.01 -6.83
CA ALA A 39 -5.84 -6.59 -6.57
C ALA A 39 -4.92 -5.70 -7.40
N HIS A 40 -3.63 -6.04 -7.51
CA HIS A 40 -2.67 -5.33 -8.34
C HIS A 40 -3.03 -5.38 -9.83
N LEU A 41 -3.46 -6.54 -10.35
CA LEU A 41 -3.90 -6.67 -11.74
C LEU A 41 -5.16 -5.82 -12.01
N LYS A 42 -6.14 -5.83 -11.09
CA LYS A 42 -7.36 -5.02 -11.21
C LYS A 42 -7.04 -3.53 -11.21
N TYR A 43 -6.17 -3.09 -10.30
CA TYR A 43 -5.71 -1.70 -10.24
C TYR A 43 -4.91 -1.29 -11.48
N SER A 44 -4.06 -2.17 -12.01
CA SER A 44 -3.36 -1.93 -13.27
C SER A 44 -4.33 -1.81 -14.45
N ASN A 45 -5.36 -2.65 -14.50
CA ASN A 45 -6.38 -2.56 -15.55
C ASN A 45 -7.16 -1.24 -15.47
N GLU A 46 -7.50 -0.79 -14.27
CA GLU A 46 -8.15 0.52 -14.06
C GLU A 46 -7.28 1.68 -14.58
N GLN A 47 -5.96 1.63 -14.37
CA GLN A 47 -5.04 2.63 -14.91
C GLN A 47 -4.88 2.57 -16.43
N LEU A 48 -5.01 1.39 -17.03
CA LEU A 48 -4.89 1.21 -18.49
C LEU A 48 -6.18 1.60 -19.24
N ARG A 49 -7.35 1.56 -18.58
CA ARG A 49 -8.65 1.86 -19.21
C ARG A 49 -8.71 3.21 -19.94
N PRO A 50 -8.24 4.35 -19.37
CA PRO A 50 -8.28 5.63 -20.06
C PRO A 50 -7.55 5.62 -21.41
N PHE A 51 -6.44 4.89 -21.50
CA PHE A 51 -5.67 4.75 -22.75
C PHE A 51 -6.34 3.75 -23.71
N ALA A 52 -6.82 2.62 -23.18
CA ALA A 52 -7.54 1.61 -23.95
C ALA A 52 -8.87 2.14 -24.52
N GLU A 53 -9.52 3.09 -23.86
CA GLU A 53 -10.75 3.74 -24.32
C GLU A 53 -10.46 4.97 -25.21
N GLY A 54 -9.19 5.37 -25.33
CA GLY A 54 -8.75 6.53 -26.08
C GLY A 54 -9.08 7.87 -25.41
N ILE A 55 -9.44 7.87 -24.12
CA ILE A 55 -9.69 9.07 -23.30
C ILE A 55 -8.38 9.83 -23.06
N GLU A 56 -7.29 9.10 -22.79
CA GLU A 56 -5.96 9.66 -22.64
C GLU A 56 -5.05 9.24 -23.79
N ALA A 57 -4.29 10.18 -24.34
CA ALA A 57 -3.30 9.89 -25.37
C ALA A 57 -1.96 9.47 -24.73
N PRO A 58 -1.26 8.46 -25.26
CA PRO A 58 0.05 8.07 -24.75
C PRO A 58 1.07 9.20 -24.90
N LEU A 59 1.92 9.35 -23.88
CA LEU A 59 2.95 10.39 -23.81
C LEU A 59 3.98 10.19 -24.94
N GLY A 60 3.91 11.01 -26.00
CA GLY A 60 4.80 10.91 -27.16
C GLY A 60 4.09 10.98 -28.53
N SER A 61 2.75 10.94 -28.57
CA SER A 61 1.97 11.07 -29.82
C SER A 61 1.97 12.49 -30.42
N SER A 62 2.84 13.39 -29.93
CA SER A 62 2.95 14.79 -30.35
C SER A 62 3.66 15.00 -31.70
N SER A 63 3.70 14.01 -32.59
CA SER A 63 4.30 14.19 -33.91
C SER A 63 3.37 13.80 -35.06
N SER A 64 2.95 14.85 -35.74
CA SER A 64 2.51 14.93 -37.13
C SER A 64 1.12 14.42 -37.50
N THR A 65 0.25 15.41 -37.71
CA THR A 65 -0.88 15.44 -38.66
C THR A 65 -2.27 15.08 -38.09
N GLY A 66 -2.96 16.12 -37.60
CA GLY A 66 -4.43 16.23 -37.63
C GLY A 66 -5.17 15.57 -36.47
N GLU A 67 -5.68 16.39 -35.55
CA GLU A 67 -7.02 16.43 -34.90
C GLU A 67 -7.86 15.13 -34.72
N SER A 68 -7.31 13.92 -34.81
CA SER A 68 -8.03 12.64 -34.78
C SER A 68 -7.36 11.56 -33.93
N ALA A 69 -6.24 11.88 -33.26
CA ALA A 69 -5.54 10.98 -32.35
C ALA A 69 -6.01 11.07 -30.88
N GLN A 70 -6.81 12.09 -30.51
CA GLN A 70 -7.27 12.32 -29.13
C GLN A 70 -8.40 11.41 -28.66
N ASN A 71 -8.78 10.40 -29.45
CA ASN A 71 -9.93 9.57 -29.12
C ASN A 71 -9.84 8.14 -29.67
N GLN A 72 -8.63 7.68 -30.00
CA GLN A 72 -8.42 6.32 -30.52
C GLN A 72 -7.90 5.42 -29.39
N PRO A 73 -8.58 4.28 -29.14
CA PRO A 73 -8.08 3.20 -28.29
C PRO A 73 -6.62 2.85 -28.59
N ASP A 74 -5.79 2.82 -27.55
CA ASP A 74 -4.45 2.24 -27.65
C ASP A 74 -4.57 0.70 -27.72
N PRO A 75 -4.22 0.06 -28.86
CA PRO A 75 -4.36 -1.38 -29.02
C PRO A 75 -3.47 -2.18 -28.07
N ASP A 76 -2.32 -1.65 -27.66
CA ASP A 76 -1.42 -2.33 -26.74
C ASP A 76 -2.02 -2.34 -25.33
N CYS A 77 -2.67 -1.25 -24.92
CA CYS A 77 -3.40 -1.18 -23.65
C CYS A 77 -4.61 -2.13 -23.64
N VAL A 78 -5.34 -2.24 -24.75
CA VAL A 78 -6.47 -3.19 -24.88
C VAL A 78 -5.99 -4.63 -24.73
N GLU A 79 -4.91 -5.01 -25.42
CA GLU A 79 -4.35 -6.36 -25.33
C GLU A 79 -3.77 -6.66 -23.94
N ALA A 80 -3.10 -5.70 -23.31
CA ALA A 80 -2.58 -5.85 -21.95
C ALA A 80 -3.71 -6.08 -20.93
N ILE A 81 -4.83 -5.34 -21.03
CA ILE A 81 -6.00 -5.57 -20.18
C ILE A 81 -6.55 -6.98 -20.40
N ARG A 82 -6.73 -7.39 -21.67
CA ARG A 82 -7.24 -8.73 -22.03
C ARG A 82 -6.35 -9.84 -21.47
N GLU A 83 -5.04 -9.68 -21.50
CA GLU A 83 -4.10 -10.64 -20.95
C GLU A 83 -4.18 -10.70 -19.42
N ASN A 84 -4.17 -9.54 -18.76
CA ASN A 84 -4.32 -9.43 -17.31
C ASN A 84 -5.62 -10.08 -16.81
N GLU A 85 -6.73 -9.90 -17.53
CA GLU A 85 -8.01 -10.56 -17.21
C GLU A 85 -7.90 -12.09 -17.24
N GLN A 86 -7.20 -12.67 -18.21
CA GLN A 86 -6.95 -14.11 -18.23
C GLN A 86 -6.03 -14.56 -17.09
N VAL A 87 -5.07 -13.72 -16.67
CA VAL A 87 -4.25 -14.01 -15.48
C VAL A 87 -5.12 -13.98 -14.22
N ILE A 88 -6.00 -12.99 -14.07
CA ILE A 88 -6.96 -12.91 -12.96
C ILE A 88 -7.81 -14.19 -12.89
N VAL A 89 -8.37 -14.65 -14.01
CA VAL A 89 -9.18 -15.89 -14.04
C VAL A 89 -8.37 -17.10 -13.54
N ARG A 90 -7.11 -17.24 -13.96
CA ARG A 90 -6.23 -18.33 -13.49
C ARG A 90 -5.87 -18.19 -12.00
N MET A 91 -5.71 -16.97 -11.52
CA MET A 91 -5.47 -16.72 -10.09
C MET A 91 -6.71 -17.05 -9.26
N GLU A 92 -7.91 -16.70 -9.73
CA GLU A 92 -9.18 -17.08 -9.09
C GLU A 92 -9.39 -18.61 -9.11
N GLU A 93 -9.03 -19.29 -10.19
CA GLU A 93 -9.01 -20.77 -10.24
C GLU A 93 -8.09 -21.36 -9.16
N ARG A 94 -6.91 -20.76 -8.95
CA ARG A 94 -6.00 -21.18 -7.88
C ARG A 94 -6.61 -20.95 -6.49
N VAL A 95 -7.35 -19.87 -6.26
CA VAL A 95 -8.10 -19.68 -5.00
C VAL A 95 -9.10 -20.83 -4.80
N GLN A 96 -9.82 -21.25 -5.85
CA GLN A 96 -10.76 -22.39 -5.76
C GLN A 96 -10.03 -23.70 -5.42
N LEU A 97 -8.84 -23.93 -5.96
CA LEU A 97 -8.04 -25.11 -5.60
C LEU A 97 -7.60 -25.10 -4.14
N VAL A 98 -7.20 -23.93 -3.61
CA VAL A 98 -6.88 -23.80 -2.18
C VAL A 98 -8.12 -24.02 -1.33
N LYS A 99 -9.28 -23.49 -1.74
CA LYS A 99 -10.55 -23.72 -1.05
C LYS A 99 -10.91 -25.20 -0.96
N ASN A 100 -10.85 -25.91 -2.08
CA ASN A 100 -11.11 -27.35 -2.12
C ASN A 100 -10.16 -28.12 -1.20
N GLU A 101 -8.89 -27.73 -1.14
CA GLU A 101 -7.91 -28.36 -0.25
C GLU A 101 -8.21 -28.10 1.24
N VAL A 102 -8.58 -26.87 1.60
CA VAL A 102 -8.99 -26.50 2.96
C VAL A 102 -10.20 -27.33 3.41
N GLU A 103 -11.22 -27.41 2.56
CA GLU A 103 -12.44 -28.19 2.82
C GLU A 103 -12.15 -29.70 2.88
N ARG A 104 -11.24 -30.22 2.03
CA ARG A 104 -10.79 -31.61 2.07
C ARG A 104 -10.11 -31.97 3.40
N ARG A 105 -9.46 -31.00 4.06
CA ARG A 105 -8.87 -31.15 5.40
C ARG A 105 -9.90 -31.00 6.53
N GLY A 106 -11.16 -30.69 6.22
CA GLY A 106 -12.23 -30.49 7.19
C GLY A 106 -12.20 -29.11 7.87
N LEU A 107 -11.48 -28.15 7.30
CA LEU A 107 -11.40 -26.78 7.80
C LEU A 107 -12.45 -25.90 7.10
N SER A 108 -12.90 -24.84 7.77
CA SER A 108 -13.85 -23.89 7.17
C SER A 108 -13.11 -22.88 6.29
N TRP A 109 -13.55 -22.71 5.05
CA TRP A 109 -13.04 -21.67 4.16
C TRP A 109 -13.22 -20.26 4.72
N THR A 110 -14.24 -20.02 5.54
CA THR A 110 -14.53 -18.71 6.13
C THR A 110 -13.39 -18.19 7.01
N GLU A 111 -12.51 -19.06 7.51
CA GLU A 111 -11.33 -18.66 8.29
C GLU A 111 -10.25 -17.99 7.41
N PHE A 112 -10.29 -18.24 6.09
CA PHE A 112 -9.36 -17.71 5.10
C PHE A 112 -9.85 -16.41 4.46
N GLU A 113 -11.14 -16.10 4.60
CA GLU A 113 -11.72 -14.85 4.14
C GLU A 113 -11.37 -13.73 5.13
N SER A 114 -11.02 -12.56 4.60
CA SER A 114 -10.81 -11.40 5.46
C SER A 114 -12.14 -10.99 6.12
N LYS A 115 -12.06 -10.40 7.32
CA LYS A 115 -13.25 -9.89 8.02
C LYS A 115 -14.07 -8.93 7.13
N GLU A 116 -13.39 -8.11 6.34
CA GLU A 116 -14.01 -7.18 5.38
C GLU A 116 -14.77 -7.91 4.27
N GLU A 117 -14.23 -9.01 3.76
CA GLU A 117 -14.86 -9.82 2.70
C GLU A 117 -16.13 -10.53 3.20
N VAL A 118 -16.09 -11.06 4.42
CA VAL A 118 -17.24 -11.67 5.09
C VAL A 118 -18.34 -10.62 5.35
N GLU A 119 -17.97 -9.43 5.81
CA GLU A 119 -18.91 -8.32 6.05
C GLU A 119 -19.51 -7.79 4.73
N ALA A 120 -18.71 -7.65 3.67
CA ALA A 120 -19.19 -7.26 2.34
C ALA A 120 -20.14 -8.30 1.73
N ALA A 121 -19.84 -9.59 1.87
CA ALA A 121 -20.73 -10.67 1.43
C ALA A 121 -22.04 -10.68 2.23
N ALA A 122 -21.97 -10.48 3.56
CA ALA A 122 -23.15 -10.37 4.41
C ALA A 122 -24.00 -9.14 4.07
N ALA A 123 -23.37 -8.00 3.76
CA ALA A 123 -24.06 -6.79 3.31
C ALA A 123 -24.74 -7.00 1.95
N ARG A 124 -24.08 -7.67 1.00
CA ARG A 124 -24.65 -8.02 -0.30
C ARG A 124 -25.84 -8.97 -0.17
N ASN A 125 -25.78 -9.94 0.74
CA ASN A 125 -26.92 -10.84 1.01
C ASN A 125 -28.10 -10.12 1.67
N ARG A 126 -27.85 -9.17 2.59
CA ARG A 126 -28.92 -8.31 3.14
C ARG A 126 -29.54 -7.41 2.07
N ALA A 127 -28.73 -6.87 1.17
CA ALA A 127 -29.21 -6.04 0.05
C ALA A 127 -30.02 -6.82 -0.99
N ARG A 128 -29.86 -8.15 -1.06
CA ARG A 128 -30.58 -9.00 -2.03
C ARG A 128 -32.03 -9.30 -1.62
N GLY A 129 -32.46 -8.89 -0.43
CA GLY A 129 -33.84 -9.04 0.05
C GLY A 129 -34.21 -10.50 0.38
N PRO A 130 -34.98 -10.76 1.45
CA PRO A 130 -35.55 -12.08 1.67
C PRO A 130 -36.54 -12.41 0.55
N VAL A 131 -36.45 -13.60 -0.05
CA VAL A 131 -37.62 -14.22 -0.69
C VAL A 131 -38.63 -14.43 0.45
N GLU A 132 -39.74 -13.71 0.37
CA GLU A 132 -40.83 -13.77 1.33
C GLU A 132 -41.32 -15.21 1.51
N THR A 133 -41.06 -15.76 2.68
CA THR A 133 -41.99 -16.68 3.31
C THR A 133 -42.11 -16.17 4.74
N GLY A 134 -43.27 -15.56 5.01
CA GLY A 134 -43.48 -14.74 6.19
C GLY A 134 -43.43 -15.53 7.48
N GLU A 135 -43.14 -14.81 8.56
CA GLU A 135 -43.92 -14.77 9.79
C GLU A 135 -43.33 -13.70 10.73
N ASP A 136 -44.24 -13.02 11.41
CA ASP A 136 -44.07 -11.84 12.27
C ASP A 136 -43.05 -12.01 13.40
N SER A 137 -42.38 -10.92 13.79
CA SER A 137 -42.46 -10.34 15.14
C SER A 137 -41.44 -9.22 15.39
N ASP A 138 -42.00 -8.03 15.65
CA ASP A 138 -41.73 -7.07 16.73
C ASP A 138 -40.29 -6.83 17.27
N ASN A 139 -39.87 -5.58 17.05
CA ASN A 139 -39.42 -4.59 18.03
C ASN A 139 -38.22 -4.90 18.95
N GLU A 140 -37.12 -4.15 18.78
CA GLU A 140 -36.31 -3.63 19.90
C GLU A 140 -35.39 -2.48 19.42
N GLU A 141 -35.61 -1.30 20.00
CA GLU A 141 -34.70 -0.15 20.01
C GLU A 141 -33.50 -0.47 20.92
N GLU A 142 -32.28 -0.11 20.51
CA GLU A 142 -31.40 0.80 21.28
C GLU A 142 -29.91 0.77 20.88
N GLN A 143 -29.35 1.98 20.84
CA GLN A 143 -27.98 2.35 21.21
C GLN A 143 -26.82 1.99 20.25
N GLN A 144 -26.59 2.93 19.33
CA GLN A 144 -25.31 3.17 18.68
C GLN A 144 -24.26 3.59 19.72
N GLN A 145 -23.38 2.66 20.10
CA GLN A 145 -22.10 2.99 20.74
C GLN A 145 -21.01 2.99 19.67
N GLN A 146 -20.53 4.20 19.33
CA GLN A 146 -19.36 4.35 18.47
C GLN A 146 -18.09 4.00 19.26
N PRO A 147 -17.16 3.20 18.70
CA PRO A 147 -15.85 3.01 19.30
C PRO A 147 -15.03 4.30 19.14
N MET A 148 -14.66 4.91 20.26
CA MET A 148 -13.69 6.01 20.28
C MET A 148 -12.33 5.48 19.85
N THR A 149 -11.84 5.91 18.68
CA THR A 149 -10.44 5.75 18.30
C THR A 149 -9.70 7.02 18.72
N ASN A 150 -8.64 6.83 19.52
CA ASN A 150 -7.82 7.92 20.02
C ASN A 150 -6.89 8.40 18.90
N GLY A 151 -7.30 9.44 18.18
CA GLY A 151 -6.50 10.11 17.16
C GLY A 151 -6.79 11.61 17.19
N THR A 152 -5.96 12.36 17.92
CA THR A 152 -5.96 13.84 17.93
C THR A 152 -5.93 14.36 16.50
N SER A 153 -7.08 14.79 16.01
CA SER A 153 -7.21 15.52 14.75
C SER A 153 -7.20 17.00 15.09
N THR A 154 -6.00 17.59 15.11
CA THR A 154 -5.85 19.04 15.09
C THR A 154 -6.24 19.52 13.70
N THR A 155 -7.45 20.06 13.59
CA THR A 155 -8.02 20.68 12.39
C THR A 155 -7.11 21.81 11.90
N THR A 156 -6.30 21.52 10.88
CA THR A 156 -5.66 22.55 10.05
C THR A 156 -5.82 22.14 8.59
N THR A 157 -6.63 22.90 7.87
CA THR A 157 -6.95 22.72 6.45
C THR A 157 -5.68 22.76 5.59
N THR A 158 -5.09 21.60 5.35
CA THR A 158 -4.00 21.43 4.37
C THR A 158 -4.26 20.13 3.62
N THR A 159 -4.24 20.23 2.29
CA THR A 159 -4.39 19.13 1.33
C THR A 159 -3.59 17.92 1.79
N GLN A 160 -4.27 16.79 2.04
CA GLN A 160 -3.59 15.53 2.38
C GLN A 160 -2.82 15.05 1.16
N HIS A 161 -1.56 15.45 1.04
CA HIS A 161 -0.63 14.80 0.16
C HIS A 161 -0.14 13.53 0.85
N PRO A 162 -0.05 12.41 0.13
CA PRO A 162 0.41 11.19 0.75
C PRO A 162 1.86 11.38 1.23
N ALA A 163 2.20 10.80 2.37
CA ALA A 163 3.44 11.12 3.12
C ALA A 163 4.76 10.83 2.36
N TRP A 164 4.69 10.10 1.24
CA TRP A 164 5.84 9.88 0.34
C TRP A 164 6.13 11.07 -0.57
N MET A 165 5.24 12.06 -0.64
CA MET A 165 5.39 13.28 -1.45
C MET A 165 5.66 14.54 -0.62
N ASP A 166 5.43 14.51 0.69
CA ASP A 166 5.62 15.69 1.57
C ASP A 166 7.04 15.79 2.16
N GLY A 167 7.91 14.84 1.81
CA GLY A 167 9.29 14.78 2.31
C GLY A 167 9.44 14.13 3.69
N THR A 168 8.36 13.63 4.31
CA THR A 168 8.41 12.88 5.57
C THR A 168 9.18 11.57 5.42
N PHE A 169 9.12 10.94 4.25
CA PHE A 169 9.91 9.75 3.94
C PHE A 169 10.96 10.06 2.87
N GLN A 170 12.24 9.98 3.24
CA GLN A 170 13.35 9.94 2.30
C GLN A 170 13.79 8.50 2.10
N THR A 171 13.92 8.08 0.85
CA THR A 171 14.42 6.76 0.47
C THR A 171 15.84 6.89 -0.08
N GLY A 172 16.71 5.93 0.26
CA GLY A 172 18.11 5.89 -0.18
C GLY A 172 18.52 4.48 -0.58
N VAL A 173 19.60 4.37 -1.35
CA VAL A 173 20.19 3.11 -1.79
C VAL A 173 21.47 2.81 -1.01
N ILE A 174 21.62 1.58 -0.52
CA ILE A 174 22.85 1.16 0.17
C ILE A 174 23.87 0.69 -0.87
N ARG A 175 24.99 1.40 -1.00
CA ARG A 175 26.12 1.03 -1.87
C ARG A 175 27.37 0.85 -1.03
N ASN A 176 27.99 -0.33 -1.09
CA ASN A 176 29.22 -0.66 -0.37
C ASN A 176 29.16 -0.41 1.16
N GLY A 177 27.99 -0.58 1.78
CA GLY A 177 27.78 -0.34 3.21
C GLY A 177 27.53 1.12 3.59
N GLU A 178 27.49 2.03 2.62
CA GLU A 178 27.15 3.44 2.82
C GLU A 178 25.72 3.70 2.30
N ILE A 179 24.93 4.46 3.07
CA ILE A 179 23.57 4.87 2.68
C ILE A 179 23.70 6.09 1.78
N VAL A 180 23.36 5.95 0.50
CA VAL A 180 23.28 7.05 -0.45
C VAL A 180 21.83 7.48 -0.54
N MET A 181 21.49 8.66 -0.02
CA MET A 181 20.16 9.24 -0.16
C MET A 181 19.98 9.84 -1.55
N ASP A 182 18.86 9.56 -2.22
CA ASP A 182 18.50 10.27 -3.44
C ASP A 182 18.01 11.67 -3.06
N ASP A 183 18.63 12.72 -3.62
CA ASP A 183 18.18 14.10 -3.44
C ASP A 183 16.78 14.25 -4.05
N VAL A 184 15.80 14.52 -3.20
CA VAL A 184 14.42 14.76 -3.62
C VAL A 184 14.41 15.96 -4.58
N ALA A 185 13.85 15.75 -5.78
CA ALA A 185 13.74 16.75 -6.83
C ALA A 185 12.95 17.98 -6.32
N GLY A 186 13.68 18.97 -5.81
CA GLY A 186 13.12 20.18 -5.21
C GLY A 186 14.14 21.11 -4.57
N SER A 187 15.25 20.58 -4.04
CA SER A 187 16.26 21.40 -3.33
C SER A 187 17.39 21.95 -4.21
N SER A 188 17.57 21.44 -5.42
CA SER A 188 18.73 21.74 -6.29
C SER A 188 18.49 22.84 -7.34
N ARG A 189 17.45 23.69 -7.19
CA ARG A 189 17.19 24.80 -8.13
C ARG A 189 17.64 26.19 -7.67
N GLN A 190 18.36 26.29 -6.55
CA GLN A 190 18.96 27.55 -6.07
C GLN A 190 20.42 27.37 -5.67
N GLN A 191 21.28 26.94 -6.58
CA GLN A 191 22.72 27.10 -6.36
C GLN A 191 23.51 27.30 -7.65
N GLU A 192 23.08 28.27 -8.47
CA GLU A 192 23.93 28.78 -9.54
C GLU A 192 23.59 30.24 -9.88
N GLN A 193 23.53 31.11 -8.86
CA GLN A 193 23.78 32.53 -9.08
C GLN A 193 24.13 33.26 -7.77
N GLN A 194 25.25 33.98 -7.83
CA GLN A 194 25.65 35.12 -6.99
C GLN A 194 26.16 34.83 -5.58
N GLY A 195 27.48 35.00 -5.46
CA GLY A 195 28.10 35.44 -4.21
C GLY A 195 27.73 36.89 -3.86
N VAL A 196 28.28 37.30 -2.71
CA VAL A 196 28.21 38.57 -1.96
C VAL A 196 26.90 38.91 -1.22
N GLY A 197 26.97 38.88 0.12
CA GLY A 197 26.09 39.66 1.01
C GLY A 197 25.64 38.92 2.27
N ALA A 198 26.01 39.45 3.45
CA ALA A 198 25.77 38.85 4.76
C ALA A 198 24.40 39.22 5.38
N ALA A 199 23.83 38.24 6.12
CA ALA A 199 22.90 38.32 7.27
C ALA A 199 21.50 38.96 7.02
N THR A 200 20.35 38.43 7.43
CA THR A 200 19.92 37.72 8.66
C THR A 200 18.57 37.00 8.42
N GLY A 201 18.30 35.91 9.16
CA GLY A 201 16.94 35.59 9.66
C GLY A 201 16.17 34.40 9.07
N ALA A 202 16.18 33.31 9.84
CA ALA A 202 15.10 32.32 10.03
C ALA A 202 14.78 31.30 8.90
N GLY A 203 15.03 30.02 9.23
CA GLY A 203 14.35 28.88 8.60
C GLY A 203 15.21 27.96 7.73
N ALA A 204 16.48 27.70 8.09
CA ALA A 204 17.30 26.71 7.40
C ALA A 204 17.67 25.59 8.37
N GLY A 205 17.15 24.38 8.13
CA GLY A 205 17.54 23.16 8.83
C GLY A 205 19.03 22.91 8.62
N GLY A 206 19.83 23.25 9.63
CA GLY A 206 21.27 23.07 9.62
C GLY A 206 21.61 21.59 9.76
N SER A 207 22.23 21.03 8.73
CA SER A 207 22.98 19.77 8.85
C SER A 207 24.10 20.00 9.87
N LEU A 208 23.95 19.46 11.08
CA LEU A 208 25.02 19.45 12.05
C LEU A 208 26.15 18.56 11.50
N SER A 209 27.37 19.09 11.50
CA SER A 209 28.53 18.26 11.18
C SER A 209 28.71 17.19 12.27
N ASP A 210 29.29 16.03 11.93
CA ASP A 210 29.49 14.91 12.86
C ASP A 210 30.19 15.32 14.17
N GLU A 211 31.07 16.33 14.11
CA GLU A 211 31.78 16.88 15.27
C GLU A 211 30.87 17.72 16.19
N GLU A 212 29.94 18.48 15.61
CA GLU A 212 28.96 19.27 16.36
C GLU A 212 27.89 18.38 16.99
N LEU A 213 27.46 17.34 16.27
CA LEU A 213 26.54 16.33 16.80
C LEU A 213 27.16 15.62 18.00
N ARG A 214 28.44 15.24 17.92
CA ARG A 214 29.15 14.58 19.01
C ARG A 214 29.28 15.47 20.24
N ARG A 215 29.61 16.76 20.08
CA ARG A 215 29.61 17.72 21.20
C ARG A 215 28.26 17.85 21.87
N ARG A 216 27.18 17.87 21.08
CA ARG A 216 25.82 18.07 21.59
C ARG A 216 25.32 16.85 22.36
N ILE A 217 25.68 15.64 21.91
CA ILE A 217 25.39 14.39 22.63
C ILE A 217 26.20 14.32 23.93
N GLU A 218 27.47 14.73 23.93
CA GLU A 218 28.31 14.75 25.13
C GLU A 218 27.81 15.76 26.17
N GLU A 219 27.35 16.93 25.74
CA GLU A 219 26.74 17.95 26.60
C GLU A 219 25.43 17.46 27.22
N GLN A 220 24.58 16.78 26.44
CA GLN A 220 23.31 16.21 26.91
C GLN A 220 23.52 15.05 27.90
N LEU A 221 24.55 14.22 27.72
CA LEU A 221 24.86 13.13 28.65
C LEU A 221 25.42 13.65 29.98
N ARG A 222 26.12 14.78 29.95
CA ARG A 222 26.62 15.45 31.15
C ARG A 222 25.50 16.09 31.96
N ASP A 223 24.48 16.62 31.29
CA ASP A 223 23.28 17.19 31.90
C ASP A 223 22.40 16.12 32.58
N LEU A 224 22.28 14.93 31.97
CA LEU A 224 21.53 13.79 32.54
C LEU A 224 22.29 13.00 33.61
N GLY A 225 23.59 13.21 33.76
CA GLY A 225 24.45 12.47 34.70
C GLY A 225 24.77 13.21 36.01
N GLY A 226 24.17 14.39 36.25
CA GLY A 226 24.58 15.32 37.31
C GLY A 226 23.59 15.58 38.45
N GLU A 227 22.34 15.12 38.41
CA GLU A 227 21.32 15.43 39.43
C GLU A 227 20.31 14.26 39.58
N GLY A 228 20.10 13.58 40.70
CA GLY A 228 20.76 13.54 41.99
C GLY A 228 20.29 12.28 42.73
N ASP A 229 21.20 11.60 43.40
CA ASP A 229 20.88 10.55 44.37
C ASP A 229 21.87 10.66 45.53
N GLU A 230 21.70 11.69 46.35
CA GLU A 230 22.33 11.76 47.67
C GLU A 230 21.33 12.37 48.68
N GLU A 231 20.74 11.46 49.46
CA GLU A 231 20.49 11.55 50.90
C GLU A 231 19.34 12.41 51.49
N GLU A 232 18.54 11.69 52.28
CA GLU A 232 18.05 12.06 53.63
C GLU A 232 16.71 12.80 53.80
N GLY A 233 15.73 12.05 54.31
CA GLY A 233 14.90 12.52 55.43
C GLY A 233 13.48 12.99 55.11
N GLY A 234 12.48 12.19 55.52
CA GLY A 234 11.15 12.73 55.81
C GLY A 234 9.98 11.79 55.58
N MET A 235 9.71 10.91 56.54
CA MET A 235 8.38 10.32 56.69
C MET A 235 7.39 11.42 57.07
N HIS A 236 6.27 11.56 56.36
CA HIS A 236 5.03 12.06 56.96
C HIS A 236 3.83 11.25 56.46
N LEU A 237 3.02 10.92 57.47
CA LEU A 237 1.84 10.05 57.51
C LEU A 237 0.71 10.44 56.54
#